data_AF-A0A930AIQ5-F1
#
_entry.id   AF-A0A930AIQ5-F1
#
_cell.length_a   1.000
_cell.length_b   1.000
_cell.length_c   1.000
_cell.angle_alpha   90.00
_cell.angle_beta   90.00
_cell.angle_gamma   90.00
#
_symmetry.space_group_name_H-M   'P 1'
#
loop_
_entity.id
_entity.type
_entity.pdbx_description
1 polymer ?
#
loop_
_entity_poly.entity_id
_entity_poly.type
_entity_poly.pdbx_seq_one_letter_code
_entity_poly.pdbx_strand_id
1 'polypeptide(L)'
;MNNLEFWNAIKNFDEHKKPDGNELKCDKLVKEGFGQTKNGYFETACGKSYNKQVIREKAEPSQQFHFFSYYIDTETNRSKENPSYARLKCPQLIMYIAEMVGLDAEIVDKAFNFLKDFEKKRGLKETEKGATYLENIEGNPSEVFKLILHISDIQKIITESSSYEEIVEEVSRLK
;
A
#
# COMPACT_ATOMS: atom_id res chain seq x y z
N MET A 1 6.06 11.36 -15.91
CA MET A 1 4.87 10.81 -15.30
C MET A 1 4.70 11.49 -13.96
N ASN A 2 3.63 12.26 -13.78
CA ASN A 2 3.28 12.77 -12.45
C ASN A 2 2.48 11.71 -11.69
N ASN A 3 2.26 11.90 -10.37
CA ASN A 3 1.52 10.92 -9.58
C ASN A 3 0.12 10.64 -10.14
N LEU A 4 -0.57 11.65 -10.69
CA LEU A 4 -1.90 11.48 -11.27
C LEU A 4 -1.87 10.55 -12.49
N GLU A 5 -0.88 10.69 -13.36
CA GLU A 5 -0.68 9.80 -14.52
C GLU A 5 -0.38 8.36 -14.07
N PHE A 6 0.46 8.19 -13.05
CA PHE A 6 0.71 6.88 -12.45
C PHE A 6 -0.58 6.26 -11.89
N TRP A 7 -1.39 7.03 -11.17
CA TRP A 7 -2.66 6.54 -10.63
C TRP A 7 -3.63 6.13 -11.74
N ASN A 8 -3.73 6.92 -12.80
CA ASN A 8 -4.56 6.59 -13.95
C ASN A 8 -4.08 5.32 -14.66
N ALA A 9 -2.77 5.06 -14.69
CA ALA A 9 -2.23 3.82 -15.21
C ALA A 9 -2.65 2.62 -14.34
N ILE A 10 -2.41 2.68 -13.01
CA ILE A 10 -2.67 1.55 -12.13
C ILE A 10 -4.17 1.25 -11.95
N LYS A 11 -5.06 2.22 -12.20
CA LYS A 11 -6.53 2.05 -12.12
C LYS A 11 -7.06 0.98 -13.08
N ASN A 12 -6.35 0.70 -14.16
CA ASN A 12 -6.81 -0.24 -15.19
C ASN A 12 -6.42 -1.69 -14.89
N PHE A 13 -5.63 -1.95 -13.84
CA PHE A 13 -5.29 -3.30 -13.41
C PHE A 13 -6.35 -3.85 -12.46
N ASP A 14 -6.40 -5.18 -12.39
CA ASP A 14 -7.22 -5.92 -11.41
C ASP A 14 -6.83 -5.50 -9.99
N GLU A 15 -7.82 -5.11 -9.19
CA GLU A 15 -7.60 -4.49 -7.88
C GLU A 15 -6.98 -5.43 -6.82
N HIS A 16 -6.98 -6.74 -7.09
CA HIS A 16 -6.47 -7.80 -6.22
C HIS A 16 -5.25 -8.54 -6.78
N LYS A 17 -4.76 -8.13 -7.96
CA LYS A 17 -3.63 -8.79 -8.62
C LYS A 17 -2.54 -7.81 -9.00
N LYS A 18 -1.32 -8.31 -8.92
CA LYS A 18 -0.15 -7.69 -9.52
C LYS A 18 -0.33 -7.61 -11.05
N PRO A 19 0.45 -6.75 -11.73
CA PRO A 19 0.48 -6.68 -13.19
C PRO A 19 0.78 -8.02 -13.88
N ASP A 20 1.54 -8.90 -13.21
CA ASP A 20 1.86 -10.26 -13.69
C ASP A 20 0.72 -11.29 -13.48
N GLY A 21 -0.41 -10.87 -12.90
CA GLY A 21 -1.60 -11.69 -12.66
C GLY A 21 -1.59 -12.47 -11.33
N ASN A 22 -0.51 -12.41 -10.55
CA ASN A 22 -0.44 -13.07 -9.25
C ASN A 22 -1.16 -12.26 -8.16
N GLU A 23 -1.59 -12.92 -7.08
CA GLU A 23 -2.23 -12.26 -5.93
C GLU A 23 -1.29 -11.28 -5.22
N LEU A 24 -1.83 -10.16 -4.74
CA LEU A 24 -1.11 -9.17 -3.94
C LEU A 24 -0.80 -9.65 -2.51
N LYS A 25 0.42 -9.42 -2.04
CA LYS A 25 0.85 -9.67 -0.66
C LYS A 25 0.19 -8.71 0.32
N CYS A 26 -0.12 -7.48 -0.09
CA CYS A 26 -0.89 -6.56 0.74
C CYS A 26 -2.26 -7.12 1.13
N ASP A 27 -2.93 -7.84 0.21
CA ASP A 27 -4.21 -8.48 0.47
C ASP A 27 -4.06 -9.67 1.41
N LYS A 28 -2.97 -10.42 1.26
CA LYS A 28 -2.62 -11.50 2.18
C LYS A 28 -2.41 -11.00 3.61
N LEU A 29 -1.80 -9.83 3.81
CA LEU A 29 -1.68 -9.21 5.14
C LEU A 29 -3.07 -8.97 5.77
N VAL A 30 -4.00 -8.39 5.01
CA VAL A 30 -5.38 -8.14 5.47
C VAL A 30 -6.07 -9.45 5.85
N LYS A 31 -6.04 -10.44 4.96
CA LYS A 31 -6.66 -11.76 5.16
C LYS A 31 -6.12 -12.47 6.39
N GLU A 32 -4.81 -12.36 6.63
CA GLU A 32 -4.15 -12.95 7.80
C GLU A 32 -4.28 -12.12 9.10
N GLY A 33 -4.89 -10.93 9.05
CA GLY A 33 -5.13 -10.08 10.23
C GLY A 33 -3.92 -9.26 10.69
N PHE A 34 -2.98 -8.98 9.79
CA PHE A 34 -1.81 -8.13 10.00
C PHE A 34 -2.01 -6.72 9.41
N GLY A 35 -1.18 -5.76 9.81
CA GLY A 35 -1.24 -4.39 9.30
C GLY A 35 -2.37 -3.57 9.93
N GLN A 36 -2.74 -2.45 9.30
CA GLN A 36 -3.88 -1.65 9.74
C GLN A 36 -5.18 -2.48 9.74
N THR A 37 -5.98 -2.36 10.80
CA THR A 37 -7.27 -3.06 10.97
C THR A 37 -8.43 -2.12 11.30
N LYS A 38 -8.15 -0.83 11.49
CA LYS A 38 -9.12 0.19 11.88
C LYS A 38 -8.81 1.56 11.28
N ASN A 39 -9.83 2.41 11.18
CA ASN A 39 -9.79 3.78 10.64
C ASN A 39 -9.41 3.85 9.15
N GLY A 40 -9.47 5.05 8.58
CA GLY A 40 -9.09 5.30 7.19
C GLY A 40 -9.99 4.50 6.27
N TYR A 41 -9.43 3.57 5.49
CA TYR A 41 -10.21 2.79 4.52
C TYR A 41 -11.30 1.91 5.12
N PHE A 42 -11.14 1.38 6.34
CA PHE A 42 -12.20 0.59 6.98
C PHE A 42 -13.42 1.46 7.33
N GLU A 43 -13.17 2.70 7.76
CA GLU A 43 -14.23 3.68 7.99
C GLU A 43 -14.78 4.22 6.67
N THR A 44 -13.92 4.50 5.68
CA THR A 44 -14.33 4.95 4.35
C THR A 44 -15.19 3.91 3.65
N ALA A 45 -14.83 2.63 3.73
CA ALA A 45 -15.62 1.50 3.23
C ALA A 45 -17.03 1.51 3.83
N CYS A 46 -17.11 1.63 5.15
CA CYS A 46 -18.39 1.68 5.88
C CYS A 46 -19.07 3.05 5.85
N GLY A 47 -18.42 4.08 5.30
CA GLY A 47 -18.87 5.47 5.32
C GLY A 47 -20.06 5.69 4.38
N LYS A 48 -20.86 6.72 4.68
CA LYS A 48 -22.08 7.04 3.91
C LYS A 48 -21.82 7.21 2.40
N SER A 49 -20.64 7.69 2.02
CA SER A 49 -20.29 8.00 0.63
C SER A 49 -19.95 6.78 -0.22
N TYR A 50 -19.52 5.66 0.39
CA TYR A 50 -19.07 4.47 -0.37
C TYR A 50 -19.80 3.17 -0.02
N ASN A 51 -20.37 3.05 1.19
CA ASN A 51 -21.19 1.93 1.65
C ASN A 51 -20.78 0.54 1.12
N LYS A 52 -19.48 0.22 1.23
CA LYS A 52 -18.90 -1.09 0.92
C LYS A 52 -18.86 -1.98 2.15
N GLN A 53 -19.23 -3.24 1.97
CA GLN A 53 -19.05 -4.25 3.01
C GLN A 53 -17.56 -4.59 3.15
N VAL A 54 -17.03 -4.46 4.37
CA VAL A 54 -15.70 -4.96 4.68
C VAL A 54 -15.77 -6.48 4.80
N ILE A 55 -15.07 -7.19 3.91
CA ILE A 55 -14.96 -8.66 3.90
C ILE A 55 -13.48 -9.02 3.91
N ARG A 56 -12.95 -9.23 5.11
CA ARG A 56 -11.51 -9.47 5.33
C ARG A 56 -10.98 -10.65 4.54
N GLU A 57 -11.75 -11.74 4.45
CA GLU A 57 -11.36 -12.99 3.76
C GLU A 57 -11.16 -12.78 2.25
N LYS A 58 -11.74 -11.70 1.71
CA LYS A 58 -11.58 -11.27 0.32
C LYS A 58 -10.63 -10.09 0.17
N ALA A 59 -10.07 -9.57 1.27
CA ALA A 59 -9.38 -8.29 1.33
C ALA A 59 -10.23 -7.14 0.77
N GLU A 60 -11.53 -7.15 1.07
CA GLU A 60 -12.47 -6.16 0.57
C GLU A 60 -12.78 -5.08 1.63
N PRO A 61 -12.78 -3.79 1.26
CA PRO A 61 -12.39 -3.30 -0.06
C PRO A 61 -10.88 -3.38 -0.32
N SER A 62 -10.51 -3.50 -1.60
CA SER A 62 -9.13 -3.61 -2.09
C SER A 62 -8.23 -2.43 -1.66
N GLN A 63 -6.91 -2.65 -1.64
CA GLN A 63 -5.96 -1.55 -1.44
C GLN A 63 -5.98 -0.55 -2.59
N GLN A 64 -6.33 -0.97 -3.81
CA GLN A 64 -6.62 -0.05 -4.91
C GLN A 64 -7.77 0.89 -4.52
N PHE A 65 -8.92 0.37 -4.08
CA PHE A 65 -10.03 1.20 -3.62
C PHE A 65 -9.62 2.12 -2.47
N HIS A 66 -8.87 1.62 -1.48
CA HIS A 66 -8.32 2.46 -0.41
C HIS A 66 -7.50 3.61 -0.99
N PHE A 67 -6.60 3.31 -1.92
CA PHE A 67 -5.77 4.31 -2.58
C PHE A 67 -6.63 5.39 -3.27
N PHE A 68 -7.58 5.00 -4.12
CA PHE A 68 -8.43 5.96 -4.86
C PHE A 68 -9.41 6.72 -3.96
N SER A 69 -10.05 6.05 -3.00
CA SER A 69 -11.00 6.70 -2.08
C SER A 69 -10.32 7.66 -1.09
N TYR A 70 -9.06 7.43 -0.73
CA TYR A 70 -8.34 8.32 0.18
C TYR A 70 -7.63 9.47 -0.55
N TYR A 71 -7.06 9.20 -1.74
CA TYR A 71 -6.24 10.19 -2.46
C TYR A 71 -6.97 10.88 -3.60
N ILE A 72 -8.00 10.29 -4.19
CA ILE A 72 -8.65 10.76 -5.43
C ILE A 72 -10.14 11.12 -5.22
N ASP A 73 -10.64 11.07 -3.97
CA ASP A 73 -11.99 11.53 -3.67
C ASP A 73 -12.16 13.04 -3.95
N THR A 74 -13.17 13.30 -4.77
CA THR A 74 -13.62 14.58 -5.31
C THR A 74 -13.97 15.63 -4.25
N GLU A 75 -14.35 15.24 -3.02
CA GLU A 75 -14.75 16.20 -1.98
C GLU A 75 -13.58 16.82 -1.21
N THR A 76 -12.43 16.13 -1.11
CA THR A 76 -11.24 16.63 -0.39
C THR A 76 -10.01 16.84 -1.26
N ASN A 77 -10.05 16.44 -2.55
CA ASN A 77 -9.10 16.77 -3.61
C ASN A 77 -7.62 16.71 -3.22
N ARG A 78 -7.25 15.74 -2.36
CA ARG A 78 -5.85 15.46 -1.96
C ARG A 78 -4.99 15.02 -3.15
N SER A 79 -5.64 14.64 -4.26
CA SER A 79 -5.01 14.32 -5.54
C SER A 79 -4.25 15.49 -6.13
N LYS A 80 -4.65 16.73 -5.83
CA LYS A 80 -3.92 17.95 -6.23
C LYS A 80 -2.63 18.17 -5.43
N GLU A 81 -2.42 17.44 -4.33
CA GLU A 81 -1.31 17.69 -3.40
C GLU A 81 -0.07 16.83 -3.65
N ASN A 82 -0.03 15.97 -4.69
CA ASN A 82 1.11 15.07 -4.96
C ASN A 82 1.59 14.34 -3.68
N PRO A 83 0.75 13.47 -3.09
CA PRO A 83 1.06 12.84 -1.81
C PRO A 83 2.36 12.06 -1.93
N SER A 84 3.34 12.44 -1.12
CA SER A 84 4.62 11.73 -1.04
C SER A 84 4.39 10.33 -0.45
N TYR A 85 4.73 9.29 -1.22
CA TYR A 85 4.66 7.90 -0.77
C TYR A 85 5.49 7.65 0.50
N ALA A 86 6.61 8.37 0.68
CA ALA A 86 7.40 8.32 1.91
C ALA A 86 6.62 8.74 3.17
N ARG A 87 5.58 9.58 3.02
CA ARG A 87 4.71 10.02 4.12
C ARG A 87 3.54 9.07 4.38
N LEU A 88 3.36 8.04 3.56
CA LEU A 88 2.36 7.01 3.82
C LEU A 88 2.67 6.28 5.12
N LYS A 89 1.60 5.87 5.79
CA LYS A 89 1.66 5.23 7.10
C LYS A 89 1.05 3.85 7.10
N CYS A 90 0.01 3.64 6.30
CA CYS A 90 -0.64 2.34 6.14
C CYS A 90 0.33 1.34 5.48
N PRO A 91 0.75 0.27 6.19
CA PRO A 91 1.72 -0.67 5.63
C PRO A 91 1.17 -1.42 4.42
N GLN A 92 -0.13 -1.78 4.42
CA GLN A 92 -0.74 -2.45 3.27
C GLN A 92 -0.77 -1.55 2.03
N LEU A 93 -1.01 -0.26 2.19
CA LEU A 93 -1.01 0.68 1.08
C LEU A 93 0.40 0.91 0.51
N ILE A 94 1.39 1.01 1.39
CA ILE A 94 2.81 1.12 1.01
C ILE A 94 3.24 -0.11 0.20
N MET A 95 2.88 -1.30 0.68
CA MET A 95 3.17 -2.56 -0.01
C MET A 95 2.43 -2.66 -1.35
N TYR A 96 1.16 -2.27 -1.40
CA TYR A 96 0.37 -2.23 -2.64
C TYR A 96 1.08 -1.41 -3.72
N ILE A 97 1.56 -0.21 -3.41
CA ILE A 97 2.29 0.64 -4.37
C ILE A 97 3.53 -0.08 -4.88
N ALA A 98 4.34 -0.65 -3.98
CA ALA A 98 5.54 -1.40 -4.34
C ALA A 98 5.24 -2.59 -5.27
N GLU A 99 4.17 -3.35 -4.99
CA GLU A 99 3.73 -4.45 -5.84
C GLU A 99 3.24 -3.96 -7.21
N MET A 100 2.51 -2.84 -7.25
CA MET A 100 1.98 -2.27 -8.48
C MET A 100 3.03 -1.59 -9.36
N VAL A 101 4.19 -1.21 -8.83
CA VAL A 101 5.33 -0.76 -9.65
C VAL A 101 6.25 -1.91 -10.07
N GLY A 102 5.90 -3.15 -9.76
CA GLY A 102 6.69 -4.32 -10.15
C GLY A 102 7.98 -4.49 -9.35
N LEU A 103 7.99 -4.08 -8.07
CA LEU A 103 9.12 -4.37 -7.19
C LEU A 103 9.35 -5.88 -7.09
N ASP A 104 10.62 -6.27 -7.05
CA ASP A 104 11.04 -7.66 -7.01
C ASP A 104 10.32 -8.44 -5.88
N ALA A 105 9.86 -9.64 -6.24
CA ALA A 105 9.03 -10.45 -5.36
C ALA A 105 9.76 -10.87 -4.08
N GLU A 106 11.08 -11.08 -4.12
CA GLU A 106 11.87 -11.42 -2.93
C GLU A 106 11.94 -10.25 -1.95
N ILE A 107 12.03 -9.02 -2.47
CA ILE A 107 12.00 -7.80 -1.66
C ILE A 107 10.64 -7.61 -1.00
N VAL A 108 9.55 -7.77 -1.77
CA VAL A 108 8.18 -7.72 -1.24
C VAL A 108 7.97 -8.79 -0.16
N ASP A 109 8.46 -10.02 -0.40
CA ASP A 109 8.36 -11.11 0.57
C ASP A 109 9.15 -10.85 1.85
N LYS A 110 10.32 -10.21 1.75
CA LYS A 110 11.09 -9.76 2.90
C LYS A 110 10.31 -8.75 3.74
N ALA A 111 9.65 -7.78 3.12
CA ALA A 111 8.82 -6.81 3.82
C ALA A 111 7.58 -7.46 4.47
N PHE A 112 6.91 -8.35 3.74
CA PHE A 112 5.78 -9.13 4.22
C PHE A 112 6.14 -9.94 5.48
N ASN A 113 7.25 -10.68 5.42
CA ASN A 113 7.70 -11.51 6.53
C ASN A 113 8.18 -10.66 7.71
N PHE A 114 8.87 -9.55 7.46
CA PHE A 114 9.24 -8.59 8.52
C PHE A 114 8.01 -8.16 9.33
N LEU A 115 6.96 -7.67 8.66
CA LEU A 115 5.78 -7.15 9.34
C LEU A 115 5.05 -8.26 10.11
N LYS A 116 4.88 -9.42 9.48
CA LYS A 116 4.23 -10.59 10.08
C LYS A 116 4.96 -11.08 11.32
N ASP A 117 6.28 -11.22 11.26
CA ASP A 117 7.07 -11.69 12.39
C ASP A 117 7.12 -10.64 13.51
N PHE A 118 7.24 -9.37 13.15
CA PHE A 118 7.21 -8.26 14.09
C PHE A 118 5.90 -8.23 14.88
N GLU A 119 4.75 -8.29 14.19
CA GLU A 119 3.45 -8.28 14.82
C GLU A 119 3.19 -9.53 15.66
N LYS A 120 3.56 -10.71 15.17
CA LYS A 120 3.43 -11.97 15.93
C LYS A 120 4.21 -11.93 17.24
N LYS A 121 5.49 -11.52 17.20
CA LYS A 121 6.34 -11.43 18.39
C LYS A 121 5.81 -10.47 19.45
N ARG A 122 5.06 -9.45 19.03
CA ARG A 122 4.45 -8.44 19.92
C ARG A 122 2.98 -8.72 20.26
N GLY A 123 2.41 -9.84 19.81
CA GLY A 123 1.00 -10.16 20.06
C GLY A 123 0.02 -9.18 19.40
N LEU A 124 0.42 -8.56 18.28
CA LEU A 124 -0.36 -7.54 17.59
C LEU A 124 -1.28 -8.10 16.51
N LYS A 125 -1.22 -9.39 16.19
CA LYS A 125 -2.13 -10.00 15.20
C LYS A 125 -3.59 -9.77 15.60
N GLU A 126 -4.45 -9.40 14.64
CA GLU A 126 -5.89 -9.19 14.83
C GLU A 126 -6.30 -8.09 15.83
N THR A 127 -5.36 -7.39 16.45
CA THR A 127 -5.66 -6.24 17.32
C THR A 127 -6.12 -5.03 16.51
N GLU A 128 -6.82 -4.08 17.15
CA GLU A 128 -7.15 -2.79 16.55
C GLU A 128 -5.89 -1.95 16.34
N LYS A 129 -5.60 -1.59 15.08
CA LYS A 129 -4.42 -0.82 14.68
C LYS A 129 -4.81 0.20 13.62
N GLY A 130 -4.63 1.48 13.92
CA GLY A 130 -4.74 2.57 12.95
C GLY A 130 -3.46 2.73 12.13
N ALA A 131 -3.49 3.51 11.04
CA ALA A 131 -2.37 3.65 10.11
C ALA A 131 -1.02 4.07 10.75
N THR A 132 -1.03 4.79 11.87
CA THR A 132 0.19 5.32 12.53
C THR A 132 0.84 4.34 13.52
N TYR A 133 0.29 3.15 13.74
CA TYR A 133 0.74 2.28 14.84
C TYR A 133 2.23 1.92 14.75
N LEU A 134 2.77 1.69 13.55
CA LEU A 134 4.20 1.38 13.36
C LEU A 134 5.12 2.56 13.71
N GLU A 135 4.67 3.81 13.56
CA GLU A 135 5.47 4.99 13.93
C GLU A 135 5.56 5.16 15.45
N ASN A 136 4.56 4.65 16.18
CA ASN A 136 4.45 4.82 17.63
C ASN A 136 5.12 3.69 18.43
N ILE A 137 5.78 2.73 17.76
CA ILE A 137 6.47 1.63 18.40
C ILE A 137 7.98 1.89 18.40
N GLU A 138 8.61 1.67 19.55
CA GLU A 138 10.06 1.77 19.71
C GLU A 138 10.82 0.93 18.66
N GLY A 139 11.88 1.52 18.12
CA GLY A 139 12.69 0.93 17.05
C GLY A 139 12.25 1.31 15.63
N ASN A 140 11.26 2.22 15.49
CA ASN A 140 10.80 2.78 14.21
C ASN A 140 10.54 1.72 13.11
N PRO A 141 9.72 0.68 13.38
CA PRO A 141 9.47 -0.39 12.42
C PRO A 141 8.84 0.12 11.12
N SER A 142 8.15 1.28 11.16
CA SER A 142 7.65 1.97 9.96
C SER A 142 8.79 2.30 8.97
N GLU A 143 9.89 2.86 9.46
CA GLU A 143 11.02 3.25 8.63
C GLU A 143 11.79 2.03 8.10
N VAL A 144 11.94 1.00 8.93
CA VAL A 144 12.54 -0.28 8.48
C VAL A 144 11.69 -0.91 7.38
N PHE A 145 10.37 -0.94 7.53
CA PHE A 145 9.47 -1.49 6.52
C PHE A 145 9.54 -0.72 5.19
N LYS A 146 9.52 0.62 5.23
CA LYS A 146 9.66 1.47 4.04
C LYS A 146 11.03 1.33 3.37
N LEU A 147 12.09 1.16 4.17
CA LEU A 147 13.44 0.95 3.67
C LEU A 147 13.55 -0.38 2.93
N ILE A 148 12.99 -1.47 3.48
CA ILE A 148 12.96 -2.77 2.79
C ILE A 148 12.24 -2.64 1.44
N LEU A 149 11.17 -1.87 1.36
CA LEU A 149 10.39 -1.68 0.14
C LEU A 149 10.93 -0.59 -0.80
N HIS A 150 12.06 0.04 -0.50
CA HIS A 150 12.65 1.11 -1.33
C HIS A 150 11.67 2.26 -1.66
N ILE A 151 10.77 2.61 -0.74
CA ILE A 151 9.65 3.52 -1.04
C ILE A 151 10.10 4.92 -1.47
N SER A 152 11.19 5.41 -0.88
CA SER A 152 11.78 6.70 -1.28
C SER A 152 12.31 6.65 -2.72
N ASP A 153 12.94 5.55 -3.12
CA ASP A 153 13.46 5.36 -4.49
C ASP A 153 12.32 5.19 -5.48
N ILE A 154 11.31 4.38 -5.13
CA ILE A 154 10.09 4.20 -5.94
C ILE A 154 9.39 5.55 -6.17
N GLN A 155 9.25 6.38 -5.14
CA GLN A 155 8.65 7.71 -5.29
C GLN A 155 9.45 8.58 -6.28
N LYS A 156 10.78 8.52 -6.21
CA LYS A 156 11.65 9.26 -7.11
C LYS A 156 11.47 8.77 -8.55
N ILE A 157 11.53 7.46 -8.77
CA ILE A 157 11.32 6.82 -10.08
C ILE A 157 9.97 7.25 -10.67
N ILE A 158 8.87 7.09 -9.92
CA ILE A 158 7.53 7.49 -10.38
C ILE A 158 7.49 8.95 -10.82
N THR A 159 8.22 9.84 -10.13
CA THR A 159 8.22 11.28 -10.43
C THR A 159 9.07 11.63 -11.65
N GLU A 160 10.15 10.88 -11.91
CA GLU A 160 11.14 11.17 -12.95
C GLU A 160 10.85 10.43 -14.27
N SER A 161 10.29 9.21 -14.22
CA SER A 161 9.97 8.40 -15.40
C SER A 161 8.87 9.02 -16.24
N SER A 162 8.83 8.73 -17.54
CA SER A 162 7.84 9.23 -18.50
C SER A 162 6.63 8.32 -18.72
N SER A 163 6.77 7.00 -18.49
CA SER A 163 5.69 6.01 -18.64
C SER A 163 5.63 5.01 -17.48
N TYR A 164 4.57 4.20 -17.42
CA TYR A 164 4.42 3.15 -16.40
C TYR A 164 5.41 2.00 -16.65
N GLU A 165 5.66 1.66 -17.91
CA GLU A 165 6.62 0.63 -18.32
C GLU A 165 8.04 1.00 -17.90
N GLU A 166 8.42 2.29 -18.04
CA GLU A 166 9.70 2.81 -17.56
C GLU A 166 9.82 2.71 -16.04
N ILE A 167 8.75 3.02 -15.29
CA ILE A 167 8.71 2.84 -13.83
C ILE A 167 8.99 1.38 -13.46
N VAL A 168 8.29 0.44 -14.09
CA VAL A 168 8.47 -1.00 -13.83
C VAL A 168 9.90 -1.45 -14.16
N GLU A 169 10.44 -1.00 -15.29
CA GLU A 169 11.82 -1.31 -15.69
C GLU A 169 12.84 -0.79 -14.67
N GLU A 170 12.73 0.46 -14.24
CA GLU A 170 13.65 1.04 -13.27
C GLU A 170 13.53 0.43 -11.88
N VAL A 171 12.30 0.22 -11.40
CA VAL A 171 12.04 -0.41 -10.10
C VAL A 171 12.57 -1.84 -10.05
N SER A 172 12.49 -2.60 -11.15
CA SER A 172 13.04 -3.95 -11.23
C SER A 172 14.56 -4.05 -10.98
N ARG A 173 15.27 -2.90 -11.06
CA ARG A 173 16.71 -2.81 -10.83
C ARG A 173 17.08 -2.51 -9.37
N LEU A 174 16.11 -2.20 -8.52
CA LEU A 174 16.30 -2.00 -7.08
C LEU A 174 16.69 -3.32 -6.39
N LYS A 175 17.51 -3.24 -5.33
CA LYS A 175 18.11 -4.39 -4.64
C LYS A 175 18.19 -4.20 -3.13
#